data_AF-K7EXM2-F1
#
_entry.id   AF-K7EXM2-F1
#
_cell.length_a   1.000
_cell.length_b   1.000
_cell.length_c   1.000
_cell.angle_alpha   90.00
_cell.angle_beta   90.00
_cell.angle_gamma   90.00
#
_symmetry.space_group_name_H-M   'P 1'
#
loop_
_entity.id
_entity.type
_entity.pdbx_description
1 polymer ?
#
loop_
_entity_poly.entity_id
_entity_poly.type
_entity_poly.pdbx_seq_one_letter_code
_entity_poly.pdbx_strand_id
1 'polypeptide(L)'
;MDPGARELLFSTYLSRFRRSAFDMGFCMSVTMWIHLNHGDDGLVEFLAYLLSRCKYLLVEPQPWKCYRAAARRLRKLGRNDFDHFRSLAINGDMAERITEILTEDGAMERVCCFGSTSWDRRLLLFKSNRLAHKQL
;
A
#
# COMPACT_ATOMS: atom_id res chain seq x y z
N MET A 1 -15.65 -0.38 -6.08
CA MET A 1 -16.14 -1.77 -6.23
C MET A 1 -16.71 -2.17 -4.88
N ASP A 2 -17.88 -2.78 -4.85
CA ASP A 2 -18.49 -3.28 -3.61
C ASP A 2 -17.52 -4.24 -2.88
N PRO A 3 -17.27 -4.07 -1.57
CA PRO A 3 -16.36 -4.93 -0.80
C PRO A 3 -16.75 -6.42 -0.84
N GLY A 4 -18.04 -6.73 -0.86
CA GLY A 4 -18.55 -8.11 -0.94
C GLY A 4 -18.26 -8.76 -2.30
N ALA A 5 -18.50 -8.04 -3.38
CA ALA A 5 -18.15 -8.49 -4.73
C ALA A 5 -16.63 -8.76 -4.87
N ARG A 6 -15.80 -7.90 -4.27
CA ARG A 6 -14.35 -8.05 -4.25
C ARG A 6 -13.91 -9.30 -3.47
N GLU A 7 -14.46 -9.53 -2.28
CA GLU A 7 -14.20 -10.73 -1.48
C GLU A 7 -14.55 -12.01 -2.23
N LEU A 8 -15.74 -12.05 -2.84
CA LEU A 8 -16.21 -13.21 -3.58
C LEU A 8 -15.29 -13.52 -4.76
N LEU A 9 -14.85 -12.51 -5.50
CA LEU A 9 -13.93 -12.67 -6.62
C LEU A 9 -12.60 -13.32 -6.18
N PHE A 10 -11.97 -12.78 -5.14
CA PHE A 10 -10.66 -13.26 -4.70
C PHE A 10 -10.74 -14.64 -4.05
N SER A 11 -11.72 -14.88 -3.18
CA SER A 11 -11.94 -16.19 -2.57
C SER A 11 -12.24 -17.27 -3.61
N THR A 12 -13.07 -16.97 -4.62
CA THR A 12 -13.35 -17.87 -5.74
C THR A 12 -12.10 -18.15 -6.58
N TYR A 13 -11.27 -17.15 -6.85
CA TYR A 13 -10.04 -17.36 -7.60
C TYR A 13 -9.03 -18.22 -6.81
N LEU A 14 -8.79 -17.90 -5.54
CA LEU A 14 -7.79 -18.58 -4.71
C LEU A 14 -8.19 -20.03 -4.39
N SER A 15 -9.49 -20.31 -4.25
CA SER A 15 -9.98 -21.67 -3.96
C SER A 15 -9.68 -22.66 -5.09
N ARG A 16 -9.62 -22.20 -6.35
CA ARG A 16 -9.18 -23.00 -7.52
C ARG A 16 -7.76 -23.56 -7.35
N PHE A 17 -6.95 -22.90 -6.54
CA PHE A 17 -5.57 -23.28 -6.24
C PHE A 17 -5.39 -23.81 -4.81
N ARG A 18 -6.49 -24.05 -4.07
CA ARG A 18 -6.48 -24.45 -2.66
C ARG A 18 -5.65 -23.48 -1.79
N ARG A 19 -5.76 -22.19 -2.08
CA ARG A 19 -5.13 -21.11 -1.32
C ARG A 19 -6.19 -20.23 -0.67
N SER A 20 -5.81 -19.56 0.42
CA SER A 20 -6.62 -18.54 1.10
C SER A 20 -6.03 -17.14 1.02
N ALA A 21 -4.82 -17.01 0.46
CA ALA A 21 -4.07 -15.78 0.27
C ALA A 21 -3.10 -15.95 -0.90
N PHE A 22 -2.70 -14.83 -1.51
CA PHE A 22 -1.63 -14.78 -2.49
C PHE A 22 -0.28 -14.98 -1.81
N ASP A 23 0.64 -15.69 -2.47
CA ASP A 23 1.99 -15.84 -1.96
C ASP A 23 2.75 -14.49 -2.02
N MET A 24 2.52 -13.66 -3.04
CA MET A 24 3.16 -12.36 -3.19
C MET A 24 2.19 -11.30 -3.76
N GLY A 25 2.21 -10.11 -3.17
CA GLY A 25 1.56 -8.90 -3.68
C GLY A 25 2.60 -7.86 -4.13
N PHE A 26 2.29 -7.12 -5.18
CA PHE A 26 3.13 -6.04 -5.70
C PHE A 26 2.37 -4.71 -5.60
N CYS A 27 2.90 -3.80 -4.80
CA CYS A 27 2.35 -2.46 -4.57
C CYS A 27 3.37 -1.41 -5.04
N MET A 28 3.53 -1.35 -6.36
CA MET A 28 4.58 -0.56 -7.01
C MET A 28 4.05 0.78 -7.49
N SER A 29 4.55 1.90 -6.96
CA SER A 29 4.21 3.23 -7.48
C SER A 29 2.70 3.53 -7.52
N VAL A 30 1.94 3.01 -6.56
CA VAL A 30 0.49 3.26 -6.44
C VAL A 30 0.08 3.97 -5.15
N THR A 31 0.89 3.88 -4.09
CA THR A 31 0.50 4.36 -2.74
C THR A 31 0.23 5.85 -2.71
N MET A 32 1.01 6.66 -3.44
CA MET A 32 0.75 8.10 -3.57
C MET A 32 -0.61 8.41 -4.17
N TRP A 33 -1.02 7.68 -5.21
CA TRP A 33 -2.28 7.98 -5.88
C TRP A 33 -3.46 7.59 -5.01
N ILE A 34 -3.37 6.46 -4.32
CA ILE A 34 -4.40 6.04 -3.36
C ILE A 34 -4.54 7.09 -2.26
N HIS A 35 -3.41 7.50 -1.69
CA HIS A 35 -3.36 8.50 -0.64
C HIS A 35 -3.91 9.86 -1.08
N LEU A 36 -3.54 10.34 -2.28
CA LEU A 36 -4.04 11.60 -2.82
C LEU A 36 -5.52 11.57 -3.21
N ASN A 37 -6.11 10.40 -3.46
CA ASN A 37 -7.53 10.30 -3.83
C ASN A 37 -8.43 9.98 -2.62
N HIS A 38 -7.89 9.32 -1.59
CA HIS A 38 -8.68 8.75 -0.50
C HIS A 38 -8.18 9.16 0.90
N GLY A 39 -7.22 10.08 0.99
CA GLY A 39 -6.69 10.58 2.25
C GLY A 39 -5.89 9.54 3.05
N ASP A 40 -5.56 9.90 4.28
CA ASP A 40 -4.82 9.04 5.21
C ASP A 40 -5.58 7.72 5.46
N ASP A 41 -6.89 7.80 5.70
CA ASP A 41 -7.75 6.63 5.95
C ASP A 41 -7.75 5.65 4.77
N GLY A 42 -7.84 6.17 3.54
CA GLY A 42 -7.81 5.32 2.36
C GLY A 42 -6.46 4.65 2.12
N LEU A 43 -5.34 5.30 2.48
CA LEU A 43 -4.02 4.68 2.46
C LEU A 43 -3.94 3.54 3.48
N VAL A 44 -4.39 3.78 4.71
CA VAL A 44 -4.38 2.78 5.79
C VAL A 44 -5.27 1.59 5.44
N GLU A 45 -6.51 1.82 5.01
CA GLU A 45 -7.45 0.76 4.61
C GLU A 45 -6.89 -0.07 3.46
N PHE A 46 -6.28 0.57 2.47
CA PHE A 46 -5.66 -0.11 1.34
C PHE A 46 -4.49 -1.02 1.78
N LEU A 47 -3.60 -0.51 2.62
CA LEU A 47 -2.45 -1.28 3.12
C LEU A 47 -2.91 -2.45 4.01
N ALA A 48 -3.89 -2.24 4.88
CA ALA A 48 -4.50 -3.29 5.70
C ALA A 48 -5.15 -4.37 4.83
N TYR A 49 -5.83 -3.96 3.75
CA TYR A 49 -6.42 -4.89 2.80
C TYR A 49 -5.35 -5.74 2.08
N LEU A 50 -4.24 -5.15 1.63
CA LEU A 50 -3.14 -5.92 1.03
C LEU A 50 -2.51 -6.90 2.03
N LEU A 51 -2.32 -6.45 3.27
CA LEU A 51 -1.78 -7.27 4.36
C LEU A 51 -2.65 -8.51 4.61
N SER A 52 -3.97 -8.39 4.54
CA SER A 52 -4.90 -9.51 4.75
C SER A 52 -4.91 -10.52 3.60
N ARG A 53 -4.29 -10.21 2.45
CA ARG A 53 -4.37 -11.00 1.21
C ARG A 53 -3.07 -11.60 0.75
N CYS A 54 -1.93 -11.16 1.29
CA CYS A 54 -0.62 -11.54 0.78
C CYS A 54 0.26 -12.10 1.90
N LYS A 55 0.97 -13.21 1.62
CA LYS A 55 2.02 -13.71 2.52
C LYS A 55 3.25 -12.81 2.48
N TYR A 56 3.63 -12.35 1.29
CA TYR A 56 4.67 -11.35 1.08
C TYR A 56 4.10 -10.14 0.35
N LEU A 57 4.55 -8.95 0.70
CA LEU A 57 4.17 -7.71 0.04
C LEU A 57 5.42 -6.92 -0.33
N LEU A 58 5.59 -6.64 -1.62
CA LEU A 58 6.65 -5.81 -2.16
C LEU A 58 6.09 -4.42 -2.45
N VAL A 59 6.59 -3.41 -1.76
CA VAL A 59 6.08 -2.04 -1.83
C VAL A 59 7.17 -1.09 -2.37
N GLU A 60 6.80 -0.26 -3.34
CA GLU A 60 7.60 0.87 -3.81
C GLU A 60 6.82 2.17 -3.56
N PRO A 61 6.95 2.78 -2.35
CA PRO A 61 6.31 4.05 -2.06
C PRO A 61 6.94 5.19 -2.85
N GLN A 62 6.09 6.05 -3.45
CA GLN A 62 6.61 7.29 -4.00
C GLN A 62 6.91 8.31 -2.88
N PRO A 63 8.05 9.01 -2.94
CA PRO A 63 8.43 9.99 -1.94
C PRO A 63 7.54 11.23 -1.98
N TRP A 64 7.49 11.98 -0.87
CA TRP A 64 6.65 13.17 -0.72
C TRP A 64 6.90 14.26 -1.79
N LYS A 65 8.10 14.31 -2.38
CA LYS A 65 8.39 15.20 -3.53
C LYS A 65 7.47 14.94 -4.72
N CYS A 66 7.07 13.68 -4.95
CA CYS A 66 6.12 13.30 -6.00
C CYS A 66 4.70 13.79 -5.70
N TYR A 67 4.27 13.76 -4.43
CA TYR A 67 2.98 14.30 -4.01
C TYR A 67 2.89 15.79 -4.32
N ARG A 68 3.91 16.57 -3.92
CA ARG A 68 3.97 18.01 -4.21
C ARG A 68 3.93 18.30 -5.71
N ALA A 69 4.63 17.50 -6.52
CA ALA A 69 4.64 17.65 -7.96
C ALA A 69 3.25 17.37 -8.58
N ALA A 70 2.58 16.30 -8.15
CA ALA A 70 1.23 15.95 -8.60
C ALA A 70 0.20 17.02 -8.20
N ALA A 71 0.17 17.42 -6.93
CA ALA A 71 -0.73 18.46 -6.44
C ALA A 71 -0.51 19.80 -7.16
N ARG A 72 0.75 20.17 -7.43
CA ARG A 72 1.07 21.38 -8.22
C ARG A 72 0.56 21.28 -9.65
N ARG A 73 0.72 20.13 -10.31
CA ARG A 73 0.27 19.92 -11.69
C ARG A 73 -1.25 20.08 -11.79
N LEU A 74 -2.01 19.51 -10.86
CA LEU A 74 -3.47 19.58 -10.91
C LEU A 74 -4.01 20.98 -10.63
N ARG A 75 -3.46 21.69 -9.63
CA ARG A 75 -3.81 23.10 -9.40
C ARG A 75 -3.60 23.96 -10.65
N LYS A 76 -2.52 23.74 -11.40
CA LYS A 76 -2.25 24.45 -12.67
C LYS A 76 -3.27 24.13 -13.77
N LEU A 77 -3.93 22.98 -13.71
CA LEU A 77 -4.95 22.55 -14.66
C LEU A 77 -6.37 22.97 -14.21
N GLY A 78 -6.50 23.76 -13.13
CA GLY A 78 -7.81 24.12 -12.56
C GLY A 78 -8.55 22.94 -11.92
N ARG A 79 -7.81 21.89 -11.56
CA ARG A 79 -8.31 20.63 -11.03
C ARG A 79 -8.09 20.60 -9.52
N ASN A 80 -9.18 20.47 -8.77
CA ASN A 80 -9.22 20.50 -7.30
C ASN A 80 -9.29 19.09 -6.69
N ASP A 81 -9.01 18.06 -7.48
CA ASP A 81 -9.12 16.65 -7.09
C ASP A 81 -8.31 16.31 -5.81
N PHE A 82 -7.27 17.10 -5.48
CA PHE A 82 -6.42 16.92 -4.30
C PHE A 82 -6.44 18.11 -3.33
N ASP A 83 -7.57 18.81 -3.16
CA ASP A 83 -7.66 19.94 -2.23
C ASP A 83 -7.30 19.56 -0.78
N HIS A 84 -7.54 18.31 -0.40
CA HIS A 84 -7.15 17.73 0.89
C HIS A 84 -5.65 17.39 1.00
N PHE A 85 -4.81 17.64 -0.01
CA PHE A 85 -3.36 17.43 0.08
C PHE A 85 -2.74 18.15 1.29
N ARG A 86 -3.28 19.32 1.67
CA ARG A 86 -2.80 20.10 2.82
C ARG A 86 -3.20 19.51 4.17
N SER A 87 -4.22 18.63 4.21
CA SER A 87 -4.72 18.01 5.43
C SER A 87 -4.16 16.60 5.66
N LEU A 88 -3.34 16.07 4.74
CA LEU A 88 -2.71 14.76 4.91
C LEU A 88 -1.73 14.76 6.10
N ALA A 89 -2.07 14.01 7.13
CA ALA A 89 -1.25 13.86 8.33
C ALA A 89 -0.09 12.88 8.08
N ILE A 90 -0.31 11.85 7.25
CA ILE A 90 0.75 10.94 6.84
C ILE A 90 1.59 11.64 5.77
N ASN A 91 2.75 12.16 6.15
CA ASN A 91 3.63 12.88 5.23
C ASN A 91 5.10 12.72 5.61
N GLY A 92 5.99 13.29 4.78
CA GLY A 92 7.44 13.22 4.98
C GLY A 92 8.07 11.98 4.34
N ASP A 93 8.76 11.16 5.14
CA ASP A 93 9.38 9.93 4.64
C ASP A 93 8.33 8.83 4.46
N MET A 94 7.70 8.81 3.28
CA MET A 94 6.63 7.85 2.97
C MET A 94 7.07 6.39 3.05
N ALA A 95 8.37 6.08 2.89
CA ALA A 95 8.84 4.72 3.02
C ALA A 95 8.90 4.28 4.50
N GLU A 96 9.30 5.17 5.41
CA GLU A 96 9.16 4.91 6.85
C GLU A 96 7.69 4.86 7.26
N ARG A 97 6.86 5.82 6.84
CA ARG A 97 5.43 5.84 7.20
C ARG A 97 4.68 4.57 6.80
N ILE A 98 4.92 4.07 5.59
CA ILE A 98 4.30 2.81 5.15
C ILE A 98 4.88 1.61 5.91
N THR A 99 6.16 1.65 6.28
CA THR A 99 6.77 0.63 7.14
C THR A 99 6.09 0.62 8.51
N GLU A 100 5.90 1.78 9.15
CA GLU A 100 5.19 1.93 10.42
C GLU A 100 3.78 1.32 10.34
N ILE A 101 2.98 1.70 9.34
CA ILE A 101 1.61 1.18 9.15
C ILE A 101 1.58 -0.34 8.95
N LEU A 102 2.46 -0.89 8.10
CA LEU A 102 2.46 -2.33 7.81
C LEU A 102 2.98 -3.18 8.97
N THR A 103 3.83 -2.60 9.83
CA THR A 103 4.45 -3.29 10.96
C THR A 103 3.73 -3.05 12.29
N GLU A 104 2.69 -2.20 12.30
CA GLU A 104 1.84 -1.93 13.46
C GLU A 104 1.31 -3.24 14.06
N ASP A 105 1.35 -3.34 15.38
CA ASP A 105 1.00 -4.55 16.16
C ASP A 105 1.67 -5.85 15.68
N GLY A 106 2.83 -5.74 15.03
CA GLY A 106 3.55 -6.89 14.47
C GLY A 106 2.79 -7.58 13.32
N ALA A 107 1.91 -6.87 12.62
CA ALA A 107 1.08 -7.45 11.56
C ALA A 107 1.93 -8.00 10.39
N MET A 108 3.01 -7.29 10.02
CA MET A 108 4.07 -7.77 9.14
C MET A 108 5.46 -7.52 9.74
N GLU A 109 6.44 -8.29 9.28
CA GLU A 109 7.87 -8.00 9.46
C GLU A 109 8.46 -7.41 8.17
N ARG A 110 9.32 -6.38 8.28
CA ARG A 110 10.12 -5.88 7.15
C ARG A 110 11.32 -6.80 6.94
N VAL A 111 11.30 -7.57 5.85
CA VAL A 111 12.32 -8.58 5.54
C VAL A 111 13.53 -7.97 4.86
N CYS A 112 13.31 -7.10 3.86
CA CYS A 112 14.39 -6.59 3.03
C CYS A 112 14.10 -5.17 2.52
N CYS A 113 15.16 -4.40 2.27
CA CYS A 113 15.15 -3.20 1.46
C CYS A 113 16.17 -3.40 0.34
N PHE A 114 15.73 -3.38 -0.92
CA PHE A 114 16.60 -3.60 -2.08
C PHE A 114 17.31 -2.32 -2.56
N GLY A 115 17.41 -1.32 -1.69
CA GLY A 115 17.93 0.01 -2.02
C GLY A 115 16.90 0.90 -2.72
N SER A 116 17.41 1.95 -3.35
CA SER A 116 16.60 2.95 -4.06
C SER A 116 16.75 2.81 -5.57
N THR A 117 15.65 3.00 -6.30
CA THR A 117 15.67 3.16 -7.75
C THR A 117 16.37 4.46 -8.16
N SER A 118 16.63 4.65 -9.47
CA SER A 118 17.14 5.93 -10.01
C SER A 118 16.22 7.13 -9.76
N TRP A 119 14.97 6.87 -9.37
CA TRP A 119 13.98 7.88 -8.98
C TRP A 119 13.93 8.13 -7.47
N ASP A 120 14.88 7.54 -6.72
CA ASP A 120 15.00 7.65 -5.28
C ASP A 120 13.73 7.12 -4.57
N ARG A 121 13.28 5.95 -5.02
CA ARG A 121 12.17 5.19 -4.41
C ARG A 121 12.72 3.90 -3.84
N ARG A 122 12.49 3.68 -2.54
CA ARG A 122 12.92 2.46 -1.85
C ARG A 122 12.02 1.29 -2.23
N LEU A 123 12.62 0.12 -2.42
CA LEU A 123 11.88 -1.12 -2.67
C LEU A 123 11.89 -1.98 -1.41
N LEU A 124 10.72 -2.16 -0.79
CA LEU A 124 10.57 -2.72 0.56
C LEU A 124 9.79 -4.05 0.50
N LEU A 125 10.38 -5.12 1.04
CA LEU A 125 9.72 -6.41 1.17
C LEU A 125 9.24 -6.63 2.60
N PHE A 126 7.97 -6.97 2.72
CA PHE A 126 7.31 -7.33 3.98
C PHE A 126 6.80 -8.77 3.92
N LYS A 127 6.71 -9.41 5.09
CA LYS A 127 6.16 -10.75 5.26
C LYS A 127 5.11 -10.75 6.36
N SER A 128 3.99 -11.41 6.10
CA SER A 128 2.88 -11.56 7.03
C SER A 128 3.22 -12.51 8.17
N ASN A 129 3.02 -12.04 9.41
CA ASN A 129 3.15 -12.87 10.61
C ASN A 129 1.87 -13.67 10.89
N ARG A 130 0.71 -13.15 10.47
CA ARG A 130 -0.61 -13.75 10.76
C ARG A 130 -0.93 -14.99 9.93
N LEU A 131 -0.35 -15.11 8.73
CA LEU A 131 -0.61 -16.22 7.82
C LEU A 131 0.35 -17.42 8.00
N ALA A 132 1.37 -17.27 8.85
CA ALA A 132 2.30 -18.36 9.17
C ALA A 132 1.68 -19.42 10.12
N HIS A 133 0.60 -19.08 10.83
CA HIS A 133 0.00 -19.94 11.87
C HIS A 133 -1.22 -20.77 11.43
N LYS A 134 -1.64 -20.72 10.16
CA LYS A 134 -2.75 -21.56 9.64
C LYS A 134 -2.26 -22.87 9.00
N GLN A 135 -1.38 -23.59 9.69
CA GLN A 135 -1.12 -25.01 9.42
C GLN A 135 -1.50 -25.83 10.66
N LEU A 136 -2.77 -26.22 10.72
CA LEU A 136 -3.26 -27.46 11.34
C LEU A 136 -4.38 -28.00 10.45
#